data_AF-A0A4R0E6K8-F1
#
_entry.id   AF-A0A4R0E6K8-F1
#
_cell.length_a   1.000
_cell.length_b   1.000
_cell.length_c   1.000
_cell.angle_alpha   90.00
_cell.angle_beta   90.00
_cell.angle_gamma   90.00
#
_symmetry.space_group_name_H-M   'P 1'
#
loop_
_entity.id
_entity.type
_entity.pdbx_description
1 polymer ?
#
loop_
_entity_poly.entity_id
_entity_poly.type
_entity_poly.pdbx_seq_one_letter_code
_entity_poly.pdbx_strand_id
1 'polypeptide(L)'
;MTCHLYNLRSKLSDINFFTFKSTAIAITVLAFTGCTSFSGGSVAKRSAKLSTGIQKAYAVAPDTANRVSPMIIQSAEKYAVDPLLLAAMIRQESSYRNYAISPAGAVGLTQVIPRYWQQICPGDLSDEYHNINCGTYILASYNDKTGSWPKALAYYNVGPTGYNSNLKMKKQGEKYARQVKQHHTTLKDAL
;
A
#
# COMPACT_ATOMS: atom_id res chain seq x y z
N MET A 1 -28.85 -13.39 -61.27
CA MET A 1 -29.71 -14.59 -61.41
C MET A 1 -30.11 -15.06 -60.02
N THR A 2 -31.41 -15.22 -59.82
CA THR A 2 -32.16 -15.56 -58.60
C THR A 2 -32.25 -17.07 -58.36
N CYS A 3 -32.82 -17.42 -57.17
CA CYS A 3 -33.48 -18.69 -56.76
C CYS A 3 -32.58 -19.72 -56.05
N HIS A 4 -33.00 -20.46 -55.01
CA HIS A 4 -34.31 -20.72 -54.37
C HIS A 4 -34.03 -21.35 -52.96
N LEU A 5 -34.76 -21.00 -51.88
CA LEU A 5 -35.84 -21.79 -51.21
C LEU A 5 -35.38 -23.16 -50.62
N TYR A 6 -35.77 -23.71 -49.46
CA TYR A 6 -36.92 -23.54 -48.56
C TYR A 6 -36.60 -24.15 -47.16
N ASN A 7 -37.36 -23.66 -46.18
CA ASN A 7 -37.61 -24.11 -44.81
C ASN A 7 -38.30 -25.51 -44.75
N LEU A 8 -38.14 -26.31 -43.68
CA LEU A 8 -39.28 -27.03 -43.05
C LEU A 8 -38.97 -27.79 -41.75
N ARG A 9 -39.90 -27.55 -40.83
CA ARG A 9 -40.17 -28.05 -39.48
C ARG A 9 -40.84 -29.43 -39.49
N SER A 10 -40.54 -30.28 -38.51
CA SER A 10 -41.34 -31.44 -38.09
C SER A 10 -40.88 -31.85 -36.68
N LYS A 11 -41.68 -32.27 -35.70
CA LYS A 11 -43.12 -32.37 -35.46
C LYS A 11 -43.24 -32.78 -33.98
N LEU A 12 -44.21 -32.23 -33.25
CA LEU A 12 -44.55 -32.61 -31.88
C LEU A 12 -45.43 -33.86 -31.90
N SER A 13 -45.03 -34.90 -31.15
CA SER A 13 -45.84 -35.96 -30.51
C SER A 13 -44.81 -36.76 -29.66
N ASP A 14 -44.97 -37.15 -28.40
CA ASP A 14 -46.12 -37.62 -27.66
C ASP A 14 -45.92 -37.41 -26.15
N ILE A 15 -46.99 -37.03 -25.46
CA ILE A 15 -47.09 -36.99 -24.00
C ILE A 15 -47.47 -38.39 -23.55
N ASN A 16 -46.64 -39.05 -22.73
CA ASN A 16 -47.07 -40.20 -21.95
C ASN A 16 -46.76 -40.00 -20.46
N PHE A 17 -47.85 -40.01 -19.72
CA PHE A 17 -48.01 -39.95 -18.27
C PHE A 17 -47.46 -41.23 -17.63
N PHE A 18 -46.43 -41.16 -16.79
CA PHE A 18 -46.11 -42.25 -15.88
C PHE A 18 -45.46 -41.77 -14.57
N THR A 19 -46.35 -41.60 -13.59
CA THR A 19 -46.21 -41.88 -12.15
C THR A 19 -44.85 -41.68 -11.46
N PHE A 20 -44.82 -40.59 -10.72
CA PHE A 20 -44.12 -40.34 -9.45
C PHE A 20 -43.79 -41.61 -8.63
N LYS A 21 -42.50 -41.88 -8.41
CA LYS A 21 -42.00 -42.55 -7.19
C LYS A 21 -40.78 -41.82 -6.67
N SER A 22 -40.96 -41.24 -5.48
CA SER A 22 -39.98 -40.50 -4.71
C SER A 22 -38.72 -41.32 -4.42
N THR A 23 -37.59 -40.89 -4.94
CA THR A 23 -36.29 -41.13 -4.32
C THR A 23 -35.56 -39.80 -4.26
N ALA A 24 -35.63 -39.16 -3.09
CA ALA A 24 -34.86 -37.97 -2.78
C ALA A 24 -33.37 -38.33 -2.78
N ILE A 25 -32.67 -37.99 -3.85
CA ILE A 25 -31.21 -37.95 -3.83
C ILE A 25 -30.86 -36.64 -3.11
N ALA A 26 -30.57 -36.76 -1.82
CA ALA A 26 -29.99 -35.68 -1.04
C ALA A 26 -28.61 -35.38 -1.61
N ILE A 27 -28.52 -34.44 -2.55
CA ILE A 27 -27.28 -33.79 -2.89
C ILE A 27 -26.95 -32.91 -1.69
N THR A 28 -26.19 -33.46 -0.76
CA THR A 28 -25.58 -32.70 0.32
C THR A 28 -24.55 -31.78 -0.31
N VAL A 29 -25.00 -30.63 -0.81
CA VAL A 29 -24.12 -29.50 -1.11
C VAL A 29 -23.60 -29.05 0.24
N LEU A 30 -22.45 -29.59 0.65
CA LEU A 30 -21.61 -28.95 1.65
C LEU A 30 -21.19 -27.62 1.04
N ALA A 31 -22.00 -26.59 1.30
CA ALA A 31 -21.61 -25.22 1.13
C ALA A 31 -20.44 -24.99 2.09
N PHE A 32 -19.22 -25.24 1.62
CA PHE A 32 -18.06 -24.58 2.17
C PHE A 32 -18.20 -23.10 1.83
N THR A 33 -18.94 -22.36 2.66
CA THR A 33 -18.74 -20.93 2.87
C THR A 33 -17.36 -20.73 3.48
N GLY A 34 -16.33 -21.04 2.69
CA GLY A 34 -14.98 -20.59 2.93
C GLY A 34 -14.92 -19.14 2.48
N CYS A 35 -15.27 -18.21 3.36
CA CYS A 35 -14.76 -16.85 3.22
C CYS A 35 -13.24 -16.96 3.26
N THR A 36 -12.61 -16.94 2.08
CA THR A 36 -11.15 -16.90 1.97
C THR A 36 -10.69 -15.51 2.40
N SER A 37 -10.61 -15.28 3.70
CA SER A 37 -9.97 -14.11 4.32
C SER A 37 -8.45 -14.16 4.17
N PHE A 38 -7.95 -14.54 2.99
CA PHE A 38 -6.54 -14.82 2.74
C PHE A 38 -5.69 -13.53 2.75
N SER A 39 -6.27 -12.37 2.45
CA SER A 39 -5.56 -11.08 2.57
C SER A 39 -5.64 -10.47 3.98
N GLY A 40 -6.80 -10.52 4.64
CA GLY A 40 -7.02 -9.87 5.94
C GLY A 40 -6.16 -10.45 7.08
N GLY A 41 -6.01 -11.77 7.13
CA GLY A 41 -5.13 -12.42 8.11
C GLY A 41 -3.64 -12.15 7.88
N SER A 42 -3.26 -11.92 6.62
CA SER A 42 -1.87 -11.59 6.24
C SER A 42 -1.50 -10.17 6.66
N VAL A 43 -2.36 -9.18 6.41
CA VAL A 43 -2.11 -7.78 6.80
C VAL A 43 -2.01 -7.66 8.32
N ALA A 44 -2.96 -8.20 9.09
CA ALA A 44 -2.93 -8.12 10.55
C ALA A 44 -1.64 -8.70 11.15
N LYS A 45 -1.21 -9.88 10.69
CA LYS A 45 0.04 -10.53 11.14
C LYS A 45 1.27 -9.69 10.79
N ARG A 46 1.33 -9.15 9.57
CA ARG A 46 2.44 -8.30 9.11
C ARG A 46 2.49 -6.98 9.86
N SER A 47 1.34 -6.36 10.13
CA SER A 47 1.23 -5.14 10.92
C SER A 47 1.64 -5.35 12.37
N ALA A 48 1.24 -6.47 13.00
CA ALA A 48 1.68 -6.82 14.35
C ALA A 48 3.21 -7.01 14.40
N LYS A 49 3.77 -7.77 13.45
CA LYS A 49 5.22 -7.95 13.33
C LYS A 49 5.95 -6.62 13.16
N LEU A 50 5.50 -5.77 12.24
CA LEU A 50 6.07 -4.45 12.00
C LEU A 50 6.00 -3.57 13.26
N SER A 51 4.88 -3.58 13.97
CA SER A 51 4.69 -2.81 15.21
C SER A 51 5.73 -3.21 16.27
N THR A 52 5.92 -4.51 16.51
CA THR A 52 6.96 -5.01 17.43
C THR A 52 8.36 -4.55 17.02
N GLY A 53 8.67 -4.61 15.72
CA GLY A 53 9.93 -4.11 15.18
C GLY A 53 10.13 -2.62 15.42
N ILE A 54 9.14 -1.78 15.13
CA ILE A 54 9.18 -0.33 15.33
C ILE A 54 9.39 0.01 16.81
N GLN A 55 8.68 -0.67 17.72
CA GLN A 55 8.83 -0.50 19.16
C GLN A 55 10.27 -0.80 19.61
N LYS A 56 10.80 -1.96 19.23
CA LYS A 56 12.15 -2.42 19.63
C LYS A 56 13.27 -1.60 18.98
N ALA A 57 13.16 -1.30 17.68
CA ALA A 57 14.21 -0.62 16.93
C ALA A 57 14.32 0.87 17.28
N TYR A 58 13.19 1.53 17.52
CA TYR A 58 13.11 3.00 17.57
C TYR A 58 12.58 3.55 18.89
N ALA A 59 12.25 2.68 19.85
CA ALA A 59 11.63 3.04 21.13
C ALA A 59 10.33 3.86 20.96
N VAL A 60 9.55 3.56 19.92
CA VAL A 60 8.24 4.17 19.70
C VAL A 60 7.22 3.54 20.63
N ALA A 61 6.34 4.36 21.21
CA ALA A 61 5.32 3.89 22.15
C ALA A 61 4.38 2.85 21.48
N PRO A 62 3.95 1.79 22.21
CA PRO A 62 3.14 0.72 21.64
C PRO A 62 1.84 1.19 20.98
N ASP A 63 1.16 2.17 21.56
CA ASP A 63 -0.06 2.77 21.02
C ASP A 63 0.18 3.35 19.62
N THR A 64 1.26 4.11 19.46
CA THR A 64 1.63 4.75 18.21
C THR A 64 2.07 3.71 17.19
N ALA A 65 2.93 2.76 17.57
CA ALA A 65 3.40 1.70 16.68
C ALA A 65 2.25 0.81 16.19
N ASN A 66 1.33 0.42 17.08
CA ASN A 66 0.15 -0.40 16.74
C ASN A 66 -0.80 0.34 15.78
N ARG A 67 -0.97 1.65 15.99
CA ARG A 67 -1.85 2.49 15.18
C ARG A 67 -1.32 2.72 13.76
N VAL A 68 -0.03 3.03 13.60
CA VAL A 68 0.56 3.37 12.28
C VAL A 68 0.93 2.15 11.44
N SER A 69 1.32 1.03 12.06
CA SER A 69 1.78 -0.17 11.33
C SER A 69 0.80 -0.69 10.28
N PRO A 70 -0.52 -0.79 10.52
CA PRO A 70 -1.46 -1.19 9.47
C PRO A 70 -1.54 -0.18 8.32
N MET A 71 -1.41 1.12 8.59
CA MET A 71 -1.42 2.16 7.56
C MET A 71 -0.15 2.09 6.69
N ILE A 72 1.00 1.82 7.30
CA ILE A 72 2.29 1.60 6.62
C ILE A 72 2.19 0.37 5.71
N ILE A 73 1.72 -0.78 6.23
CA ILE A 73 1.59 -2.01 5.43
C ILE A 73 0.68 -1.79 4.23
N GLN A 74 -0.51 -1.22 4.44
CA GLN A 74 -1.48 -1.00 3.37
C GLN A 74 -0.96 -0.03 2.30
N SER A 75 -0.35 1.08 2.72
CA SER A 75 0.19 2.08 1.78
C SER A 75 1.38 1.52 1.00
N ALA A 76 2.28 0.81 1.69
CA ALA A 76 3.44 0.17 1.09
C ALA A 76 3.03 -0.86 0.02
N GLU A 77 2.04 -1.71 0.32
CA GLU A 77 1.48 -2.66 -0.65
C GLU A 77 0.85 -1.96 -1.85
N LYS A 78 0.04 -0.92 -1.61
CA LYS A 78 -0.65 -0.17 -2.66
C LYS A 78 0.30 0.42 -3.70
N TYR A 79 1.48 0.88 -3.28
CA TYR A 79 2.46 1.54 -4.16
C TYR A 79 3.73 0.71 -4.39
N ALA A 80 3.71 -0.58 -4.06
CA ALA A 80 4.86 -1.49 -4.23
C ALA A 80 6.17 -0.98 -3.58
N VAL A 81 6.05 -0.34 -2.41
CA VAL A 81 7.19 0.09 -1.57
C VAL A 81 7.47 -0.99 -0.53
N ASP A 82 8.73 -1.22 -0.17
CA ASP A 82 9.06 -2.07 0.99
C ASP A 82 8.50 -1.42 2.28
N PRO A 83 7.63 -2.09 3.05
CA PRO A 83 7.10 -1.53 4.29
C PRO A 83 8.18 -1.19 5.32
N LEU A 84 9.31 -1.91 5.36
CA LEU A 84 10.43 -1.55 6.24
C LEU A 84 11.10 -0.26 5.79
N LEU A 85 11.17 -0.03 4.48
CA LEU A 85 11.73 1.21 3.91
C LEU A 85 10.84 2.40 4.26
N LEU A 86 9.53 2.26 4.10
CA LEU A 86 8.56 3.29 4.48
C LEU A 86 8.61 3.59 5.99
N ALA A 87 8.65 2.55 6.83
CA ALA A 87 8.79 2.70 8.28
C ALA A 87 10.10 3.40 8.68
N ALA A 88 11.21 3.08 8.01
CA ALA A 88 12.50 3.73 8.21
C ALA A 88 12.51 5.20 7.74
N MET A 89 11.81 5.50 6.65
CA MET A 89 11.61 6.88 6.18
C MET A 89 10.80 7.69 7.19
N ILE A 90 9.69 7.16 7.70
CA ILE A 90 8.88 7.82 8.75
C ILE A 90 9.72 8.11 10.00
N ARG A 91 10.60 7.17 10.39
CA ARG A 91 11.55 7.41 11.48
C ARG A 91 12.42 8.63 11.21
N GLN A 92 12.96 8.74 10.00
CA GLN A 92 13.83 9.85 9.60
C GLN A 92 13.08 11.19 9.53
N GLU A 93 11.83 11.17 9.06
CA GLU A 93 11.04 12.39 8.82
C GLU A 93 10.52 13.03 10.12
N SER A 94 9.90 12.23 10.98
CA SER A 94 9.15 12.76 12.13
C SER A 94 9.49 12.10 13.45
N SER A 95 10.31 11.05 13.46
CA SER A 95 10.44 10.14 14.60
C SER A 95 9.09 9.62 15.09
N TYR A 96 8.15 9.36 14.17
CA TYR A 96 6.77 8.94 14.44
C TYR A 96 5.89 9.97 15.19
N ARG A 97 6.26 11.26 15.14
CA ARG A 97 5.40 12.34 15.66
C ARG A 97 4.37 12.76 14.60
N ASN A 98 3.12 12.36 14.81
CA ASN A 98 2.02 12.58 13.87
C ASN A 98 1.62 14.05 13.68
N TYR A 99 1.78 14.90 14.70
CA TYR A 99 1.49 16.34 14.61
C TYR A 99 2.72 17.20 14.27
N ALA A 100 3.81 16.59 13.78
CA ALA A 100 5.02 17.34 13.47
C ALA A 100 4.80 18.31 12.29
N ILE A 101 5.12 19.59 12.51
CA ILE A 101 5.15 20.62 11.47
C ILE A 101 6.55 21.23 11.42
N SER A 102 7.21 21.19 10.26
CA SER A 102 8.53 21.81 10.10
C SER A 102 8.42 23.32 9.81
N PRO A 103 9.51 24.10 10.01
CA PRO A 103 9.55 25.50 9.61
C PRO A 103 9.28 25.74 8.11
N ALA A 104 9.52 24.73 7.27
CA ALA A 104 9.25 24.78 5.84
C ALA A 104 7.78 24.45 5.50
N GLY A 105 6.94 24.14 6.50
CA GLY A 105 5.54 23.74 6.34
C GLY A 105 5.34 22.28 5.95
N ALA A 106 6.32 21.41 6.24
CA ALA A 106 6.15 19.97 6.06
C ALA A 106 5.30 19.39 7.20
N VAL A 107 4.35 18.48 6.90
CA VAL A 107 3.33 18.03 7.86
C VAL A 107 3.40 16.51 8.07
N GLY A 108 3.23 16.09 9.32
CA GLY A 108 2.87 14.72 9.70
C GLY A 108 3.99 13.71 9.67
N LEU A 109 3.62 12.42 9.67
CA LEU A 109 4.53 11.29 9.79
C LEU A 109 5.59 11.23 8.68
N THR A 110 5.23 11.55 7.45
CA THR A 110 6.12 11.53 6.28
C THR A 110 6.52 12.93 5.80
N GLN A 111 6.22 13.98 6.58
CA GLN A 111 6.62 15.36 6.33
C GLN A 111 6.33 15.83 4.89
N VAL A 112 5.12 15.58 4.40
CA VAL A 112 4.69 16.08 3.08
C VAL A 112 4.52 17.60 3.16
N ILE A 113 5.01 18.31 2.14
CA ILE A 113 4.81 19.77 2.03
C ILE A 113 3.56 20.03 1.18
N PRO A 114 2.44 20.52 1.77
CA PRO A 114 1.17 20.66 1.07
C PRO A 114 1.26 21.50 -0.20
N ARG A 115 2.02 22.61 -0.18
CA ARG A 115 2.15 23.53 -1.34
C ARG A 115 2.59 22.87 -2.64
N TYR A 116 3.27 21.72 -2.56
CA TYR A 116 3.75 20.99 -3.75
C TYR A 116 2.86 19.80 -4.12
N TRP A 117 2.07 19.28 -3.19
CA TRP A 117 1.43 17.96 -3.34
C TRP A 117 -0.08 17.97 -3.13
N GLN A 118 -0.69 19.06 -2.66
CA GLN A 118 -2.13 19.11 -2.33
C GLN A 118 -3.04 18.74 -3.50
N GLN A 119 -2.64 19.04 -4.74
CA GLN A 119 -3.42 18.68 -5.93
C GLN A 119 -3.41 17.16 -6.21
N ILE A 120 -2.35 16.47 -5.82
CA ILE A 120 -2.17 15.03 -6.06
C ILE A 120 -2.63 14.22 -4.84
N CYS A 121 -2.41 14.76 -3.65
CA CYS A 121 -2.86 14.22 -2.38
C CYS A 121 -3.91 15.14 -1.76
N PRO A 122 -5.13 15.18 -2.31
CA PRO A 122 -6.21 15.94 -1.71
C PRO A 122 -6.58 15.33 -0.35
N GLY A 123 -7.00 16.17 0.59
CA GLY A 123 -7.35 15.76 1.95
C GLY A 123 -6.52 16.47 3.01
N ASP A 124 -6.80 16.13 4.27
CA ASP A 124 -6.09 16.66 5.43
C ASP A 124 -4.81 15.86 5.67
N LEU A 125 -3.66 16.49 5.44
CA LEU A 125 -2.35 15.86 5.66
C LEU A 125 -1.96 15.73 7.14
N SER A 126 -2.78 16.25 8.07
CA SER A 126 -2.66 15.95 9.50
C SER A 126 -3.32 14.62 9.88
N ASP A 127 -4.24 14.11 9.04
CA ASP A 127 -4.73 12.74 9.15
C ASP A 127 -3.61 11.76 8.75
N GLU A 128 -3.37 10.79 9.62
CA GLU A 128 -2.18 9.94 9.55
C GLU A 128 -2.22 8.99 8.37
N TYR A 129 -3.41 8.48 8.04
CA TYR A 129 -3.59 7.61 6.90
C TYR A 129 -3.36 8.38 5.60
N HIS A 130 -3.98 9.56 5.43
CA HIS A 130 -3.76 10.41 4.26
C HIS A 130 -2.29 10.81 4.14
N ASN A 131 -1.64 11.16 5.25
CA ASN A 131 -0.22 11.53 5.27
C ASN A 131 0.69 10.38 4.82
N ILE A 132 0.57 9.20 5.44
CA ILE A 132 1.37 8.01 5.08
C ILE A 132 1.10 7.60 3.63
N ASN A 133 -0.17 7.52 3.20
CA ASN A 133 -0.53 7.16 1.83
C ASN A 133 0.07 8.16 0.82
N CYS A 134 0.01 9.47 1.10
CA CYS A 134 0.61 10.49 0.24
C CYS A 134 2.14 10.40 0.19
N GLY A 135 2.82 10.32 1.34
CA GLY A 135 4.27 10.18 1.39
C GLY A 135 4.76 8.92 0.66
N THR A 136 4.02 7.82 0.77
CA THR A 136 4.32 6.59 0.06
C THR A 136 4.18 6.74 -1.45
N TYR A 137 3.10 7.38 -1.91
CA TYR A 137 2.89 7.69 -3.33
C TYR A 137 4.04 8.56 -3.89
N ILE A 138 4.46 9.59 -3.16
CA ILE A 138 5.54 10.48 -3.58
C ILE A 138 6.86 9.70 -3.71
N LEU A 139 7.18 8.87 -2.72
CA LEU A 139 8.39 8.06 -2.74
C LEU A 139 8.38 7.08 -3.93
N ALA A 140 7.26 6.38 -4.16
CA ALA A 140 7.09 5.47 -5.29
C ALA A 140 7.24 6.21 -6.63
N SER A 141 6.58 7.37 -6.78
CA SER A 141 6.68 8.20 -7.98
C SER A 141 8.12 8.66 -8.27
N TYR A 142 8.93 8.90 -7.24
CA TYR A 142 10.34 9.20 -7.42
C TYR A 142 11.17 7.96 -7.76
N ASN A 143 10.83 6.79 -7.22
CA ASN A 143 11.46 5.54 -7.62
C ASN A 143 11.17 5.23 -9.09
N ASP A 144 9.94 5.38 -9.55
CA ASP A 144 9.57 5.16 -10.96
C ASP A 144 10.38 6.06 -11.90
N LYS A 145 10.59 7.32 -11.52
CA LYS A 145 11.40 8.29 -12.29
C LYS A 145 12.91 7.99 -12.28
N THR A 146 13.41 7.33 -11.24
CA THR A 146 14.85 7.21 -11.01
C THR A 146 15.40 5.79 -11.16
N GLY A 147 14.54 4.77 -11.11
CA GLY A 147 14.90 3.36 -11.06
C GLY A 147 15.74 2.97 -9.83
N SER A 148 15.75 3.79 -8.77
CA SER A 148 16.69 3.64 -7.67
C SER A 148 16.15 4.19 -6.36
N TRP A 149 15.83 3.31 -5.40
CA TRP A 149 15.36 3.70 -4.08
C TRP A 149 16.27 4.72 -3.36
N PRO A 150 17.61 4.58 -3.35
CA PRO A 150 18.48 5.61 -2.78
C PRO A 150 18.33 6.99 -3.43
N LYS A 151 18.18 7.04 -4.76
CA LYS A 151 17.98 8.31 -5.48
C LYS A 151 16.57 8.85 -5.26
N ALA A 152 15.56 7.99 -5.15
CA ALA A 152 14.19 8.38 -4.80
C ALA A 152 14.11 9.04 -3.42
N LEU A 153 14.78 8.46 -2.41
CA LEU A 153 14.91 9.08 -1.08
C LEU A 153 15.63 10.43 -1.13
N ALA A 154 16.69 10.53 -1.95
CA ALA A 154 17.38 11.80 -2.14
C ALA A 154 16.47 12.85 -2.79
N TYR A 155 15.67 12.47 -3.79
CA TYR A 155 14.65 13.32 -4.41
C TYR A 155 13.55 13.70 -3.41
N TYR A 156 13.16 12.78 -2.53
CA TYR A 156 12.19 13.07 -1.46
C TYR A 156 12.69 14.19 -0.54
N ASN A 157 13.97 14.15 -0.16
CA ASN A 157 14.53 15.12 0.77
C ASN A 157 14.80 16.51 0.17
N VAL A 158 15.40 16.58 -1.03
CA VAL A 158 15.87 17.86 -1.60
C VAL A 158 15.16 18.28 -2.88
N GLY A 159 14.20 17.49 -3.35
CA GLY A 159 13.52 17.67 -4.63
C GLY A 159 14.40 17.27 -5.84
N PRO A 160 13.79 16.87 -6.97
CA PRO A 160 14.54 16.50 -8.19
C PRO A 160 15.41 17.65 -8.72
N THR A 161 14.85 18.87 -8.78
CA THR A 161 15.57 20.05 -9.26
C THR A 161 16.81 20.29 -8.40
N GLY A 162 16.64 20.34 -7.08
CA GLY A 162 17.75 20.57 -6.15
C GLY A 162 18.83 19.49 -6.25
N TYR A 163 18.45 18.22 -6.31
CA TYR A 163 19.40 17.12 -6.49
C TYR A 163 20.20 17.23 -7.79
N ASN A 164 19.55 17.59 -8.91
CA ASN A 164 20.17 17.58 -10.23
C ASN A 164 21.00 18.85 -10.51
N SER A 165 20.62 20.00 -9.96
CA SER A 165 21.26 21.29 -10.27
C SER A 165 22.23 21.82 -9.22
N ASN A 166 22.23 21.27 -8.00
CA ASN A 166 23.05 21.79 -6.90
C ASN A 166 23.83 20.67 -6.18
N LEU A 167 25.16 20.73 -6.24
CA LEU A 167 26.05 19.71 -5.65
C LEU A 167 25.89 19.58 -4.13
N LYS A 168 25.64 20.68 -3.41
CA LYS A 168 25.42 20.65 -1.95
C LYS A 168 24.13 19.90 -1.63
N MET A 169 23.06 20.18 -2.37
CA MET A 169 21.77 19.49 -2.21
C MET A 169 21.85 18.02 -2.61
N LYS A 170 22.58 17.69 -3.68
CA LYS A 170 22.87 16.29 -4.05
C LYS A 170 23.51 15.52 -2.90
N LYS A 171 24.60 16.06 -2.32
CA LYS A 171 25.29 15.46 -1.16
C LYS A 171 24.37 15.31 0.06
N GLN A 172 23.50 16.29 0.29
CA GLN A 172 22.50 16.26 1.36
C GLN A 172 21.47 15.15 1.15
N GLY A 173 20.89 15.04 -0.05
CA GLY A 173 19.95 13.97 -0.39
C GLY A 173 20.57 12.58 -0.29
N GLU A 174 21.82 12.41 -0.73
CA GLU A 174 22.55 11.14 -0.57
C GLU A 174 22.84 10.81 0.89
N LYS A 175 23.15 11.82 1.73
CA LYS A 175 23.29 11.65 3.18
C LYS A 175 21.96 11.20 3.80
N TYR A 176 20.87 11.83 3.44
CA TYR A 176 19.52 11.45 3.87
C TYR A 176 19.21 9.99 3.51
N ALA A 177 19.48 9.58 2.26
CA ALA A 177 19.25 8.20 1.82
C ALA A 177 20.07 7.17 2.64
N ARG A 178 21.31 7.51 3.01
CA ARG A 178 22.13 6.68 3.91
C ARG A 178 21.55 6.58 5.33
N GLN A 179 20.99 7.67 5.86
CA GLN A 179 20.35 7.67 7.17
C GLN A 179 19.10 6.80 7.19
N VAL A 180 18.25 6.90 6.16
CA VAL A 180 17.08 6.01 6.01
C VAL A 180 17.52 4.55 5.87
N LYS A 181 18.57 4.26 5.09
CA LYS A 181 19.13 2.91 5.00
C LYS A 181 19.61 2.39 6.36
N GLN A 182 20.21 3.24 7.20
CA GLN A 182 20.62 2.84 8.54
C GLN A 182 19.41 2.49 9.41
N HIS A 183 18.36 3.31 9.40
CA HIS A 183 17.10 3.02 10.11
C HIS A 183 16.48 1.71 9.60
N HIS A 184 16.50 1.47 8.28
CA HIS A 184 15.99 0.24 7.66
C HIS A 184 16.72 -1.00 8.18
N THR A 185 18.06 -0.98 8.19
CA THR A 185 18.86 -2.08 8.77
C THR A 185 18.52 -2.30 10.23
N THR A 186 18.49 -1.24 11.04
CA THR A 186 18.14 -1.35 12.48
C THR A 186 16.75 -1.94 12.71
N LEU A 187 15.76 -1.59 11.88
CA LEU A 187 14.42 -2.19 11.95
C LEU A 187 14.43 -3.66 11.53
N LYS A 188 15.15 -3.98 10.45
CA LYS A 188 15.28 -5.37 9.98
C LYS A 188 15.92 -6.27 11.04
N ASP A 189 16.92 -5.79 11.76
CA ASP A 189 17.61 -6.52 12.83
C ASP A 189 16.75 -6.69 14.10
N ALA A 190 15.71 -5.86 14.26
CA ALA A 190 14.81 -5.94 15.40
C ALA A 190 13.69 -6.99 15.22
N LEU A 191 13.39 -7.37 13.98
CA LEU A 191 12.28 -8.25 13.55
C LEU A 191 12.57 -9.76 13.63
#